data_AF-B6BLU1-F1
#
_entry.id   AF-B6BLU1-F1
#
_cell.length_a   1.000
_cell.length_b   1.000
_cell.length_c   1.000
_cell.angle_alpha   90.00
_cell.angle_beta   90.00
_cell.angle_gamma   90.00
#
_symmetry.space_group_name_H-M   'P 1'
#
loop_
_entity.id
_entity.type
_entity.pdbx_description
1 polymer ?
#
loop_
_entity_poly.entity_id
_entity_poly.type
_entity_poly.pdbx_seq_one_letter_code
_entity_poly.pdbx_strand_id
1 'polypeptide(L)'
;MKKSFDIITPQEYKKLEKRLEIVYGYGFTPFGRSILAFTKQGVCFLAFEEDEEKLLYELEKTWQKAYLVRDDEKVHEYLKNIFLHKTKVNMFVKGTNFQINVWRALLSIPDAAVTTYQDIANSINKPKAVRAVASAIGSNNIAYLIPCHRVIAKSGAMSGYRWGIDRKKIILAYEALNEIDENE
;
A
#
# COMPACT_ATOMS: atom_id res chain seq x y z
N MET A 1 13.48 -6.51 -9.35
CA MET A 1 13.98 -7.18 -8.11
C MET A 1 12.82 -7.34 -7.13
N LYS A 2 12.44 -8.56 -6.71
CA LYS A 2 11.22 -8.80 -5.89
C LYS A 2 11.32 -8.09 -4.53
N LYS A 3 10.42 -7.14 -4.26
CA LYS A 3 10.12 -6.64 -2.90
C LYS A 3 9.76 -7.86 -2.04
N SER A 4 10.34 -7.99 -0.85
CA SER A 4 10.00 -9.07 0.09
C SER A 4 8.72 -8.68 0.84
N PHE A 5 7.76 -9.58 0.96
CA PHE A 5 6.47 -9.28 1.61
C PHE A 5 6.02 -10.49 2.43
N ASP A 6 5.74 -10.25 3.71
CA ASP A 6 5.21 -11.26 4.61
C ASP A 6 3.70 -11.08 4.74
N ILE A 7 2.96 -12.07 4.27
CA ILE A 7 1.51 -12.00 4.20
C ILE A 7 0.94 -12.73 5.40
N ILE A 8 0.05 -12.06 6.12
CA ILE A 8 -0.58 -12.63 7.30
C ILE A 8 -2.04 -12.87 6.96
N THR A 9 -2.40 -14.14 6.90
CA THR A 9 -3.80 -14.54 6.78
C THR A 9 -4.54 -14.20 8.07
N PRO A 10 -5.87 -13.99 8.02
CA PRO A 10 -6.69 -13.82 9.22
C PRO A 10 -6.52 -14.94 10.26
N GLN A 11 -6.18 -16.16 9.82
CA GLN A 11 -5.91 -17.30 10.69
C GLN A 11 -4.57 -17.18 11.44
N GLU A 12 -3.52 -16.70 10.76
CA GLU A 12 -2.22 -16.41 11.37
C GLU A 12 -2.31 -15.20 12.31
N TYR A 13 -3.07 -14.17 11.92
CA TYR A 13 -3.35 -13.02 12.78
C TYR A 13 -4.02 -13.43 14.10
N LYS A 14 -4.99 -14.34 14.07
CA LYS A 14 -5.70 -14.80 15.28
C LYS A 14 -4.76 -15.39 16.34
N LYS A 15 -3.58 -15.90 15.93
CA LYS A 15 -2.51 -16.36 16.85
C LYS A 15 -1.66 -15.20 17.40
N LEU A 16 -1.55 -14.09 16.67
CA LEU A 16 -0.77 -12.90 16.99
C LEU A 16 -1.55 -11.85 17.81
N GLU A 17 -2.88 -11.93 17.83
CA GLU A 17 -3.82 -10.96 18.41
C GLU A 17 -3.54 -10.54 19.87
N LYS A 18 -2.84 -11.34 20.68
CA LYS A 18 -2.62 -11.01 22.11
C LYS A 18 -1.44 -10.07 22.36
N ARG A 19 -0.59 -9.74 21.37
CA ARG A 19 0.64 -8.95 21.57
C ARG A 19 1.11 -8.14 20.35
N LEU A 20 0.21 -7.80 19.42
CA LEU A 20 0.63 -7.01 18.26
C LEU A 20 0.79 -5.54 18.64
N GLU A 21 2.03 -5.13 18.88
CA GLU A 21 2.41 -3.73 18.99
C GLU A 21 2.59 -3.13 17.59
N ILE A 22 1.92 -2.01 17.34
CA ILE A 22 2.04 -1.23 16.12
C ILE A 22 2.54 0.15 16.50
N VAL A 23 3.71 0.51 15.99
CA VAL A 23 4.20 1.88 16.06
C VAL A 23 3.58 2.65 14.90
N TYR A 24 2.98 3.80 15.18
CA TYR A 24 2.41 4.67 14.17
C TYR A 24 2.81 6.12 14.40
N GLY A 25 2.58 6.96 13.40
CA GLY A 25 2.92 8.37 13.48
C GLY A 25 2.68 9.06 12.14
N TYR A 26 2.93 10.35 12.13
CA TYR A 26 2.68 11.20 10.97
C TYR A 26 3.97 11.78 10.41
N GLY A 27 4.02 11.92 9.09
CA GLY A 27 5.17 12.51 8.42
C GLY A 27 4.88 12.91 6.98
N PHE A 28 5.82 13.62 6.39
CA PHE A 28 5.73 14.06 5.00
C PHE A 28 6.36 13.03 4.06
N THR A 29 5.73 12.86 2.91
CA THR A 29 6.23 12.08 1.77
C THR A 29 6.33 12.99 0.55
N PRO A 30 6.96 12.55 -0.54
CA PRO A 30 6.87 13.26 -1.82
C PRO A 30 5.43 13.49 -2.32
N PHE A 31 4.44 12.78 -1.75
CA PHE A 31 3.04 12.81 -2.17
C PHE A 31 2.12 13.52 -1.15
N GLY A 32 2.72 14.28 -0.24
CA GLY A 32 2.04 15.01 0.83
C GLY A 32 2.13 14.33 2.19
N ARG A 33 1.32 14.83 3.13
CA ARG A 33 1.26 14.32 4.50
C ARG A 33 0.69 12.91 4.53
N SER A 34 1.22 12.08 5.42
CA SER A 34 0.84 10.68 5.55
C SER A 34 0.84 10.22 7.01
N ILE A 35 0.05 9.19 7.27
CA ILE A 35 0.25 8.30 8.41
C ILE A 35 1.03 7.07 7.93
N LEU A 36 1.99 6.62 8.73
CA LEU A 36 2.64 5.33 8.58
C LEU A 36 2.43 4.54 9.87
N ALA A 37 2.18 3.25 9.74
CA ALA A 37 2.21 2.32 10.86
C ALA A 37 2.96 1.05 10.49
N PHE A 38 3.76 0.54 11.42
CA PHE A 38 4.60 -0.63 11.22
C PHE A 38 4.71 -1.49 12.49
N THR A 39 5.01 -2.76 12.27
CA THR A 39 5.30 -3.76 13.31
C THR A 39 6.73 -4.25 13.13
N LYS A 40 7.16 -5.18 14.00
CA LYS A 40 8.44 -5.92 13.81
C LYS A 40 8.50 -6.70 12.49
N GLN A 41 7.36 -7.00 11.87
CA GLN A 41 7.28 -7.74 10.62
C GLN A 41 7.29 -6.82 9.38
N GLY A 42 6.94 -5.54 9.52
CA GLY A 42 6.98 -4.57 8.43
C GLY A 42 5.85 -3.55 8.47
N VAL A 43 5.72 -2.78 7.39
CA VAL A 43 4.69 -1.73 7.25
C VAL A 43 3.31 -2.38 7.17
N CYS A 44 2.39 -1.98 8.06
CA CYS A 44 1.03 -2.51 8.12
C CYS A 44 -0.04 -1.49 7.73
N PHE A 45 0.33 -0.21 7.61
CA PHE A 45 -0.55 0.86 7.16
C PHE A 45 0.29 2.01 6.60
N LEU A 46 -0.12 2.55 5.46
CA LEU A 46 0.42 3.77 4.87
C LEU A 46 -0.70 4.44 4.10
N ALA A 47 -1.07 5.66 4.47
CA ALA A 47 -2.19 6.36 3.85
C ALA A 47 -1.96 7.86 3.81
N PHE A 48 -2.60 8.52 2.83
CA PHE A 48 -2.50 9.96 2.60
C PHE A 48 -3.86 10.62 2.85
N GLU A 49 -3.96 11.51 3.81
CA GLU A 49 -5.18 12.28 4.09
C GLU A 49 -4.79 13.49 4.94
N GLU A 50 -5.59 14.56 4.88
CA GLU A 50 -5.37 15.75 5.70
C GLU A 50 -5.95 15.57 7.12
N ASP A 51 -7.00 14.77 7.24
CA ASP A 51 -7.68 14.42 8.49
C ASP A 51 -6.98 13.27 9.21
N GLU A 52 -6.22 13.63 10.27
CA GLU A 52 -5.51 12.68 11.12
C GLU A 52 -6.44 11.74 11.90
N GLU A 53 -7.58 12.23 12.38
CA GLU A 53 -8.51 11.43 13.18
C GLU A 53 -9.13 10.32 12.33
N LYS A 54 -9.51 10.64 11.09
CA LYS A 54 -10.00 9.66 10.12
C LYS A 54 -8.96 8.59 9.81
N LEU A 55 -7.69 8.97 9.63
CA LEU A 55 -6.60 8.04 9.36
C LEU A 55 -6.33 7.10 10.53
N LEU A 56 -6.28 7.65 11.75
CA LEU A 56 -6.10 6.85 12.96
C LEU A 56 -7.27 5.88 13.17
N TYR A 57 -8.50 6.35 12.96
CA TYR A 57 -9.69 5.50 13.03
C TYR A 57 -9.64 4.34 12.02
N GLU A 58 -9.18 4.57 10.79
CA GLU A 58 -9.01 3.51 9.79
C GLU A 58 -7.93 2.48 10.19
N LEU A 59 -6.83 2.94 10.79
CA LEU A 59 -5.78 2.09 11.35
C LEU A 59 -6.35 1.21 12.48
N GLU A 60 -7.04 1.81 13.45
CA GLU A 60 -7.68 1.13 14.58
C GLU A 60 -8.72 0.12 14.10
N LYS A 61 -9.58 0.50 13.15
CA LYS A 61 -10.59 -0.38 12.57
C LYS A 61 -9.97 -1.58 11.86
N THR A 62 -8.82 -1.40 11.21
CA THR A 62 -8.07 -2.48 10.56
C THR A 62 -7.47 -3.43 11.59
N TRP A 63 -6.93 -2.87 12.69
CA TRP A 63 -6.17 -3.57 13.72
C TRP A 63 -6.80 -3.47 15.12
N GLN A 64 -8.08 -3.80 15.24
CA GLN A 64 -8.94 -3.58 16.44
C GLN A 64 -8.40 -4.07 17.80
N LYS A 65 -7.38 -4.93 17.82
CA LYS A 65 -6.80 -5.54 19.02
C LYS A 65 -5.32 -5.22 19.19
N ALA A 66 -4.74 -4.42 18.31
CA ALA A 66 -3.35 -4.03 18.39
C ALA A 66 -3.15 -2.96 19.47
N TYR A 67 -1.98 -2.98 20.09
CA TYR A 67 -1.52 -1.91 20.96
C TYR A 67 -0.83 -0.86 20.09
N LEU A 68 -1.46 0.29 19.93
CA LEU A 68 -0.94 1.39 19.10
C LEU A 68 -0.04 2.30 19.94
N VAL A 69 1.16 2.55 19.46
CA VAL A 69 2.13 3.46 20.09
C VAL A 69 2.46 4.57 19.10
N ARG A 70 2.18 5.82 19.45
CA ARG A 70 2.55 6.96 18.62
C ARG A 70 4.03 7.27 18.78
N ASP A 71 4.76 7.37 17.68
CA ASP A 71 6.17 7.75 17.60
C ASP A 71 6.45 8.39 16.22
N ASP A 72 6.25 9.70 16.15
CA ASP A 72 6.41 10.47 14.89
C ASP A 72 7.87 10.52 14.43
N GLU A 73 8.84 10.48 15.36
CA GLU A 73 10.28 10.48 15.04
C GLU A 73 10.70 9.19 14.33
N LYS A 74 10.31 8.03 14.88
CA LYS A 74 10.56 6.75 14.21
C LYS A 74 9.84 6.65 12.88
N VAL A 75 8.62 7.15 12.77
CA VAL A 75 7.91 7.19 11.49
C VAL A 75 8.63 8.07 10.48
N HIS A 76 9.12 9.24 10.87
CA HIS A 76 9.88 10.11 9.98
C HIS A 76 11.14 9.43 9.44
N GLU A 77 11.89 8.74 10.29
CA GLU A 77 13.05 7.93 9.87
C GLU A 77 12.63 6.81 8.91
N TYR A 78 11.55 6.10 9.23
CA TYR A 78 11.03 5.02 8.40
C TYR A 78 10.58 5.52 7.01
N LEU A 79 9.92 6.69 6.94
CA LEU A 79 9.55 7.33 5.68
C LEU A 79 10.79 7.73 4.85
N LYS A 80 11.86 8.23 5.48
CA LYS A 80 13.14 8.45 4.78
C LYS A 80 13.70 7.16 4.20
N ASN A 81 13.66 6.07 4.96
CA ASN A 81 14.09 4.76 4.46
C ASN A 81 13.28 4.32 3.22
N ILE A 82 11.97 4.56 3.21
CA ILE A 82 11.11 4.23 2.06
C ILE A 82 11.39 5.12 0.85
N PHE A 83 11.35 6.44 1.03
CA PHE A 83 11.27 7.40 -0.07
C PHE A 83 12.61 8.03 -0.48
N LEU A 84 13.54 8.18 0.46
CA LEU A 84 14.85 8.79 0.20
C LEU A 84 15.92 7.74 -0.05
N HIS A 85 16.01 6.74 0.83
CA HIS A 85 17.03 5.69 0.73
C HIS A 85 16.58 4.48 -0.11
N LYS A 86 15.30 4.44 -0.51
CA LYS A 86 14.69 3.35 -1.29
C LYS A 86 14.98 1.95 -0.69
N THR A 87 15.08 1.87 0.63
CA THR A 87 15.37 0.63 1.35
C THR A 87 14.23 -0.35 1.14
N LYS A 88 14.57 -1.64 0.96
CA LYS A 88 13.56 -2.70 0.88
C LYS A 88 12.81 -2.78 2.21
N VAL A 89 11.49 -2.65 2.14
CA VAL A 89 10.61 -2.78 3.30
C VAL A 89 9.69 -3.98 3.14
N ASN A 90 9.57 -4.76 4.21
CA ASN A 90 8.52 -5.77 4.31
C ASN A 90 7.18 -5.08 4.56
N MET A 91 6.11 -5.70 4.07
CA MET A 91 4.74 -5.29 4.35
C MET A 91 4.05 -6.39 5.14
N PHE A 92 3.24 -5.98 6.12
CA PHE A 92 2.47 -6.83 7.02
C PHE A 92 0.98 -6.57 6.78
N VAL A 93 0.39 -7.33 5.86
CA VAL A 93 -0.97 -7.07 5.35
C VAL A 93 -2.02 -7.97 5.99
N LYS A 94 -3.23 -7.43 6.15
CA LYS A 94 -4.44 -8.17 6.57
C LYS A 94 -5.49 -8.07 5.47
N GLY A 95 -5.91 -9.22 4.93
CA GLY A 95 -6.93 -9.29 3.89
C GLY A 95 -7.46 -10.70 3.67
N THR A 96 -8.51 -10.82 2.86
CA THR A 96 -9.00 -12.11 2.37
C THR A 96 -7.99 -12.72 1.39
N ASN A 97 -8.04 -14.03 1.18
CA ASN A 97 -7.19 -14.71 0.18
C ASN A 97 -7.32 -14.07 -1.21
N PHE A 98 -8.52 -13.62 -1.59
CA PHE A 98 -8.74 -12.93 -2.85
C PHE A 98 -8.04 -11.56 -2.90
N GLN A 99 -8.20 -10.73 -1.86
CA GLN A 99 -7.51 -9.44 -1.76
C GLN A 99 -6.00 -9.60 -1.81
N ILE A 100 -5.47 -10.55 -1.03
CA ILE A 100 -4.04 -10.86 -0.99
C ILE A 100 -3.53 -11.25 -2.39
N ASN A 101 -4.25 -12.11 -3.13
CA ASN A 101 -3.84 -12.50 -4.48
C ASN A 101 -3.86 -11.32 -5.45
N VAL A 102 -4.84 -10.42 -5.34
CA VAL A 102 -4.87 -9.18 -6.12
C VAL A 102 -3.66 -8.31 -5.76
N TRP A 103 -3.37 -8.08 -4.48
CA TRP A 103 -2.24 -7.25 -4.06
C TRP A 103 -0.88 -7.85 -4.48
N ARG A 104 -0.72 -9.17 -4.46
CA ARG A 104 0.44 -9.85 -5.05
C ARG A 104 0.58 -9.56 -6.54
N ALA A 105 -0.52 -9.61 -7.29
CA ALA A 105 -0.50 -9.28 -8.72
C ALA A 105 -0.12 -7.81 -8.99
N LEU A 106 -0.51 -6.88 -8.10
CA LEU A 106 -0.06 -5.49 -8.18
C LEU A 106 1.47 -5.37 -8.01
N LEU A 107 2.04 -6.13 -7.07
CA LEU A 107 3.47 -6.08 -6.76
C LEU A 107 4.37 -6.64 -7.87
N SER A 108 3.80 -7.37 -8.82
CA SER A 108 4.48 -7.80 -10.05
C SER A 108 4.50 -6.75 -11.16
N ILE A 109 3.77 -5.63 -11.02
CA ILE A 109 3.81 -4.54 -12.00
C ILE A 109 5.16 -3.81 -11.82
N PRO A 110 5.97 -3.63 -12.87
CA PRO A 110 7.18 -2.81 -12.79
C PRO A 110 6.91 -1.37 -12.36
N ASP A 111 7.95 -0.68 -11.91
CA ASP A 111 7.85 0.75 -11.60
C ASP A 111 7.58 1.54 -12.89
N ALA A 112 6.83 2.64 -12.79
CA ALA A 112 6.37 3.48 -13.92
C ALA A 112 5.43 2.77 -14.95
N ALA A 113 5.33 1.45 -14.95
CA ALA A 113 4.40 0.72 -15.78
C ALA A 113 2.96 0.83 -15.28
N VAL A 114 2.01 0.86 -16.22
CA VAL A 114 0.57 0.83 -15.94
C VAL A 114 -0.09 -0.44 -16.47
N THR A 115 -1.17 -0.84 -15.82
CA THR A 115 -1.99 -2.01 -16.21
C THR A 115 -3.47 -1.69 -16.05
N THR A 116 -4.36 -2.57 -16.52
CA THR A 116 -5.80 -2.39 -16.35
C THR A 116 -6.40 -3.30 -15.28
N TYR A 117 -7.56 -2.93 -14.74
CA TYR A 117 -8.33 -3.82 -13.86
C TYR A 117 -8.63 -5.19 -14.50
N GLN A 118 -8.82 -5.22 -15.82
CA GLN A 118 -9.04 -6.45 -16.58
C GLN A 118 -7.77 -7.31 -16.63
N ASP A 119 -6.61 -6.69 -16.83
CA ASP A 119 -5.34 -7.41 -16.89
C ASP A 119 -4.97 -8.01 -15.54
N ILE A 120 -5.24 -7.32 -14.43
CA ILE A 120 -5.13 -7.90 -13.09
C ILE A 120 -6.10 -9.07 -12.90
N ALA A 121 -7.35 -8.93 -13.36
CA ALA A 121 -8.31 -10.03 -13.29
C ALA A 121 -7.86 -11.26 -14.10
N ASN A 122 -7.22 -11.03 -15.25
CA ASN A 122 -6.64 -12.08 -16.09
C ASN A 122 -5.44 -12.74 -15.41
N SER A 123 -4.51 -11.95 -14.84
CA SER A 123 -3.27 -12.46 -14.24
C SER A 123 -3.52 -13.34 -13.02
N ILE A 124 -4.64 -13.13 -12.31
CA ILE A 124 -5.06 -14.00 -11.19
C ILE A 124 -6.00 -15.14 -11.62
N ASN A 125 -6.15 -15.40 -12.93
CA ASN A 125 -7.03 -16.40 -13.52
C ASN A 125 -8.52 -16.24 -13.14
N LYS A 126 -8.98 -15.00 -13.02
CA LYS A 126 -10.39 -14.64 -12.72
C LYS A 126 -10.90 -13.56 -13.67
N PRO A 127 -10.92 -13.78 -15.01
CA PRO A 127 -11.22 -12.75 -16.01
C PRO A 127 -12.59 -12.07 -15.84
N LYS A 128 -13.57 -12.77 -15.25
CA LYS A 128 -14.92 -12.24 -14.99
C LYS A 128 -15.03 -11.41 -13.69
N ALA A 129 -13.98 -11.35 -12.87
CA ALA A 129 -14.00 -10.77 -11.52
C ALA A 129 -13.54 -9.31 -11.45
N VAL A 130 -13.63 -8.54 -12.54
CA VAL A 130 -13.10 -7.16 -12.63
C VAL A 130 -13.60 -6.25 -11.50
N ARG A 131 -14.90 -6.30 -11.17
CA ARG A 131 -15.47 -5.50 -10.08
C ARG A 131 -14.94 -5.90 -8.69
N ALA A 132 -14.76 -7.21 -8.47
CA ALA A 132 -14.17 -7.72 -7.23
C ALA A 132 -12.69 -7.31 -7.13
N VAL A 133 -11.94 -7.37 -8.23
CA VAL A 133 -10.56 -6.87 -8.32
C VAL A 133 -10.51 -5.38 -7.97
N ALA A 134 -11.35 -4.54 -8.58
CA ALA A 134 -11.41 -3.11 -8.26
C ALA A 134 -11.69 -2.86 -6.77
N SER A 135 -12.61 -3.62 -6.17
CA SER A 135 -12.93 -3.53 -4.74
C SER A 135 -11.74 -3.96 -3.86
N ALA A 136 -11.03 -5.02 -4.24
CA ALA A 136 -9.83 -5.48 -3.55
C ALA A 136 -8.68 -4.46 -3.62
N ILE A 137 -8.49 -3.83 -4.79
CA ILE A 137 -7.53 -2.73 -4.98
C ILE A 137 -7.90 -1.54 -4.09
N GLY A 138 -9.18 -1.14 -4.04
CA GLY A 138 -9.66 -0.06 -3.18
C GLY A 138 -9.54 -0.35 -1.68
N SER A 139 -9.50 -1.62 -1.30
CA SER A 139 -9.30 -2.06 0.09
C SER A 139 -7.83 -2.01 0.53
N ASN A 140 -6.89 -1.64 -0.35
CA ASN A 140 -5.49 -1.49 0.01
C ASN A 140 -5.31 -0.37 1.05
N ASN A 141 -4.67 -0.69 2.17
CA ASN A 141 -4.33 0.22 3.27
C ASN A 141 -2.84 0.59 3.30
N ILE A 142 -2.04 0.14 2.33
CA ILE A 142 -0.61 0.43 2.23
C ILE A 142 -0.37 1.13 0.89
N ALA A 143 -0.64 2.43 0.88
CA ALA A 143 -0.44 3.30 -0.27
C ALA A 143 1.00 3.23 -0.76
N TYR A 144 1.20 3.45 -2.07
CA TYR A 144 2.50 3.45 -2.75
C TYR A 144 3.26 2.10 -2.75
N LEU A 145 3.50 1.49 -1.59
CA LEU A 145 4.25 0.24 -1.47
C LEU A 145 3.52 -0.93 -2.16
N ILE A 146 2.20 -1.03 -1.98
CA ILE A 146 1.32 -1.83 -2.83
C ILE A 146 0.84 -0.91 -3.97
N PRO A 147 1.30 -1.13 -5.22
CA PRO A 147 1.22 -0.12 -6.27
C PRO A 147 -0.16 -0.09 -6.96
N CYS A 148 -1.22 0.15 -6.18
CA CYS A 148 -2.58 0.26 -6.71
C CYS A 148 -2.77 1.48 -7.63
N HIS A 149 -1.89 2.50 -7.54
CA HIS A 149 -1.87 3.65 -8.45
C HIS A 149 -1.49 3.27 -9.88
N ARG A 150 -0.87 2.10 -10.12
CA ARG A 150 -0.53 1.62 -11.47
C ARG A 150 -1.70 1.01 -12.24
N VAL A 151 -2.87 0.85 -11.62
CA VAL A 151 -4.05 0.25 -12.27
C VAL A 151 -4.99 1.32 -12.80
N ILE A 152 -5.31 1.29 -14.09
CA ILE A 152 -6.20 2.25 -14.76
C ILE A 152 -7.39 1.56 -15.43
N ALA A 153 -8.36 2.35 -15.90
CA ALA A 153 -9.47 1.82 -16.71
C ALA A 153 -8.97 1.40 -18.10
N LYS A 154 -9.65 0.44 -18.73
CA LYS A 154 -9.33 -0.01 -20.10
C LYS A 154 -9.44 1.11 -21.14
N SER A 155 -10.22 2.15 -20.86
CA SER A 155 -10.31 3.36 -21.70
C SER A 155 -9.07 4.26 -21.63
N GLY A 156 -8.09 3.95 -20.78
CA GLY A 156 -6.97 4.83 -20.47
C GLY A 156 -7.28 5.87 -19.39
N ALA A 157 -8.54 5.96 -18.93
CA ALA A 157 -8.91 6.92 -17.90
C ALA A 157 -8.25 6.59 -16.54
N MET A 158 -7.62 7.60 -15.95
CA MET A 158 -7.18 7.53 -14.55
C MET A 158 -8.39 7.69 -13.64
N SER A 159 -8.95 6.56 -13.21
CA SER A 159 -10.04 6.50 -12.24
C SER A 159 -9.67 5.58 -11.08
N GLY A 160 -10.43 5.69 -9.99
CA GLY A 160 -10.37 4.76 -8.86
C GLY A 160 -9.02 4.76 -8.13
N TYR A 161 -8.72 5.82 -7.39
CA TYR A 161 -7.63 5.82 -6.41
C TYR A 161 -8.13 6.34 -5.08
N ARG A 162 -7.91 5.56 -4.03
CA ARG A 162 -8.43 5.84 -2.69
C ARG A 162 -8.05 7.23 -2.18
N TRP A 163 -6.84 7.68 -2.52
CA TRP A 163 -6.28 8.95 -2.07
C TRP A 163 -6.26 10.02 -3.16
N GLY A 164 -7.20 9.96 -4.12
CA GLY A 164 -7.41 11.02 -5.12
C GLY A 164 -6.57 10.91 -6.40
N ILE A 165 -7.18 11.28 -7.54
CA ILE A 165 -6.57 11.10 -8.86
C ILE A 165 -5.31 11.95 -9.06
N ASP A 166 -5.24 13.14 -8.48
CA ASP A 166 -4.06 14.00 -8.63
C ASP A 166 -2.84 13.38 -7.95
N ARG A 167 -3.01 12.79 -6.77
CA ARG A 167 -1.95 12.04 -6.10
C ARG A 167 -1.51 10.82 -6.91
N LYS A 168 -2.45 10.10 -7.53
CA LYS A 168 -2.15 8.97 -8.45
C LYS A 168 -1.22 9.42 -9.59
N LYS A 169 -1.51 10.56 -10.22
CA LYS A 169 -0.70 11.14 -11.30
C LYS A 169 0.71 11.49 -10.81
N ILE A 170 0.81 12.17 -9.67
CA ILE A 170 2.10 12.57 -9.09
C ILE A 170 2.96 11.34 -8.80
N ILE A 171 2.39 10.27 -8.23
CA ILE A 171 3.13 9.04 -7.94
C ILE A 171 3.65 8.41 -9.23
N LEU A 172 2.82 8.29 -10.26
CA LEU A 172 3.26 7.73 -11.55
C LEU A 172 4.38 8.57 -12.19
N ALA A 173 4.27 9.89 -12.16
CA ALA A 173 5.32 10.78 -12.66
C ALA A 173 6.62 10.65 -11.85
N TYR A 174 6.51 10.55 -10.53
CA TYR A 174 7.65 10.33 -9.65
C TYR A 174 8.37 8.99 -9.95
N GLU A 175 7.62 7.91 -10.19
CA GLU A 175 8.21 6.64 -10.60
C GLU A 175 8.94 6.73 -11.94
N ALA A 176 8.35 7.41 -12.93
CA ALA A 176 8.95 7.58 -14.25
C ALA A 176 10.26 8.38 -14.21
N LEU A 177 10.35 9.41 -13.37
CA LEU A 177 11.60 10.18 -13.20
C LEU A 177 12.70 9.34 -12.57
N ASN A 178 12.37 8.51 -11.59
CA ASN A 178 13.34 7.65 -10.92
C ASN A 178 13.85 6.49 -11.81
N GLU A 179 13.06 6.05 -12.79
CA GLU A 179 13.50 5.03 -13.76
C GLU A 179 14.57 5.58 -14.72
N ILE A 180 14.52 6.88 -15.04
CA ILE A 180 15.52 7.54 -15.88
C ILE A 180 16.88 7.57 -15.16
N ASP A 181 16.89 7.98 -13.89
CA ASP A 181 18.12 8.07 -13.08
C ASP A 181 18.82 6.71 -12.83
N GLU A 182 18.10 5.58 -12.94
CA GLU A 182 18.68 4.24 -12.76
C GLU A 182 19.25 3.64 -14.06
N ASN A 183 18.97 4.25 -15.22
CA ASN A 183 19.43 3.81 -16.54
C ASN A 183 20.53 4.71 -17.15
N GLU A 184 20.98 5.74 -16.43
CA GLU A 184 22.18 6.54 -16.72
C GLU A 184 23.37 6.12 -15.83
#